data_AF-A0A257V366-F1
#
_entry.id   AF-A0A257V366-F1
#
_cell.length_a   1.000
_cell.length_b   1.000
_cell.length_c   1.000
_cell.angle_alpha   90.00
_cell.angle_beta   90.00
_cell.angle_gamma   90.00
#
_symmetry.space_group_name_H-M   'P 1'
#
loop_
_entity.id
_entity.type
_entity.pdbx_description
1 polymer ?
#
loop_
_entity_poly.entity_id
_entity_poly.type
_entity_poly.pdbx_seq_one_letter_code
_entity_poly.pdbx_strand_id
1 'polypeptide(L)'
;MERSAKLSPKEGGGSLTALPIIETQAGDVSAYIPTNVISITDGQIYLESDLFYQGVRPAVNPGISVSRVGGNAQIKAMKNVAGTLRLELAQYRELAAFAQFGSDLDKNTQAQLNRGVRLMEILKQNQYQPLDVVKQIAIIYAATHGYLDDVEVAKCRLFEKGLYNYLDLNSQAWADAVRDKKVMDDALAGQLDEFLKEFKHQFLKEQEAT
;
A
#
# COMPACT_ATOMS: atom_id res chain seq x y z
N MET A 1 -6.89 12.48 -23.92
CA MET A 1 -7.02 11.46 -22.86
C MET A 1 -8.43 10.88 -22.84
N GLU A 2 -9.46 11.72 -23.00
CA GLU A 2 -10.89 11.37 -23.17
C GLU A 2 -11.26 10.21 -24.11
N ARG A 3 -10.38 9.80 -25.03
CA ARG A 3 -10.59 8.59 -25.86
C ARG A 3 -10.43 7.28 -25.07
N SER A 4 -9.86 7.34 -23.87
CA SER A 4 -9.61 6.19 -23.00
C SER A 4 -10.76 6.07 -22.01
N ALA A 5 -11.63 5.09 -22.21
CA ALA A 5 -12.85 4.93 -21.42
C ALA A 5 -13.23 3.46 -21.28
N LYS A 6 -14.16 3.16 -20.36
CA LYS A 6 -14.88 1.89 -20.30
C LYS A 6 -16.20 2.03 -21.05
N LEU A 7 -16.35 1.26 -22.12
CA LEU A 7 -17.54 1.24 -22.95
C LEU A 7 -18.72 0.59 -22.22
N SER A 8 -19.94 0.96 -22.64
CA SER A 8 -21.15 0.37 -22.09
C SER A 8 -21.29 -1.10 -22.52
N PRO A 9 -22.13 -1.90 -21.83
CA PRO A 9 -22.42 -3.27 -22.26
C PRO A 9 -22.97 -3.36 -23.68
N LYS A 10 -23.70 -2.34 -24.15
CA LYS A 10 -24.25 -2.28 -25.52
C LYS A 10 -23.16 -2.13 -26.59
N GLU A 11 -22.05 -1.49 -26.22
CA GLU A 11 -20.88 -1.25 -27.08
C GLU A 11 -19.78 -2.32 -26.86
N GLY A 12 -20.15 -3.49 -26.31
CA GLY A 12 -19.24 -4.62 -26.09
C GLY A 12 -18.44 -4.58 -24.78
N GLY A 13 -18.61 -3.55 -23.94
CA GLY A 13 -18.02 -3.50 -22.59
C GLY A 13 -16.49 -3.41 -22.53
N GLY A 14 -15.81 -3.16 -23.65
CA GLY A 14 -14.36 -3.00 -23.71
C GLY A 14 -13.85 -1.80 -22.93
N SER A 15 -12.56 -1.78 -22.61
CA SER A 15 -11.92 -0.68 -21.88
C SER A 15 -10.56 -0.34 -22.44
N LEU A 16 -10.24 0.96 -22.48
CA LEU A 16 -8.91 1.47 -22.75
C LEU A 16 -8.45 2.31 -21.56
N THR A 17 -7.36 1.90 -20.91
CA THR A 17 -6.76 2.61 -19.77
C THR A 17 -5.52 3.37 -20.21
N ALA A 18 -5.50 4.69 -20.00
CA ALA A 18 -4.34 5.52 -20.28
C ALA A 18 -3.49 5.73 -19.01
N LEU A 19 -2.16 5.65 -19.18
CA LEU A 19 -1.18 5.97 -18.15
C LEU A 19 -0.21 7.04 -18.69
N PRO A 20 -0.64 8.31 -18.78
CA PRO A 20 0.22 9.37 -19.27
C PRO A 20 1.36 9.63 -18.28
N ILE A 21 2.56 9.88 -18.81
CA ILE A 21 3.74 10.25 -18.03
C ILE A 21 4.07 11.70 -18.37
N ILE A 22 4.26 12.51 -17.34
CA ILE A 22 4.67 13.90 -17.46
C ILE A 22 5.92 14.13 -16.61
N GLU A 23 6.83 14.92 -17.14
CA GLU A 23 7.99 15.40 -16.38
C GLU A 23 7.64 16.73 -15.74
N THR A 24 7.89 16.87 -14.44
CA THR A 24 7.81 18.14 -13.73
C THR A 24 9.20 18.76 -13.61
N GLN A 25 9.29 20.07 -13.75
CA GLN A 25 10.54 20.80 -13.57
C GLN A 25 10.72 21.14 -12.09
N ALA A 26 11.79 20.65 -11.46
CA ALA A 26 12.05 20.85 -10.03
C ALA A 26 10.87 20.48 -9.10
N GLY A 27 10.02 19.53 -9.51
CA GLY A 27 8.84 19.14 -8.73
C GLY A 27 7.69 20.16 -8.77
N ASP A 28 7.71 21.14 -9.67
CA ASP A 28 6.64 22.11 -9.80
C ASP A 28 5.42 21.50 -10.53
N VAL A 29 4.38 21.22 -9.74
CA VAL A 29 3.06 20.76 -10.21
C VAL A 29 2.14 21.90 -10.65
N SER A 30 2.50 23.15 -10.36
CA SER A 30 1.71 24.35 -10.70
C SER A 30 2.02 24.89 -12.08
N ALA A 31 3.06 24.38 -12.74
CA ALA A 31 3.38 24.70 -14.12
C ALA A 31 2.20 24.39 -15.05
N TYR A 32 2.12 25.14 -16.17
CA TYR A 32 0.99 25.10 -17.10
C TYR A 32 0.67 23.69 -17.63
N ILE A 33 1.70 22.94 -18.05
CA ILE A 33 1.51 21.59 -18.62
C ILE A 33 1.05 20.59 -17.55
N PRO A 34 1.73 20.43 -16.40
CA PRO A 34 1.25 19.58 -15.31
C PRO A 34 -0.17 19.92 -14.86
N THR A 35 -0.49 21.20 -14.67
CA THR A 35 -1.82 21.64 -14.24
C THR A 35 -2.92 21.20 -15.22
N ASN A 36 -2.68 21.37 -16.52
CA ASN A 36 -3.64 20.95 -17.55
C ASN A 36 -3.80 19.43 -17.60
N VAL A 37 -2.71 18.67 -17.45
CA VAL A 37 -2.81 17.20 -17.46
C VAL A 37 -3.55 16.71 -16.21
N ILE A 38 -3.22 17.25 -15.03
CA ILE A 38 -3.90 16.93 -13.77
C ILE A 38 -5.39 17.24 -13.86
N SER A 39 -5.80 18.35 -14.49
CA SER A 39 -7.22 18.68 -14.62
C SER A 39 -7.98 17.68 -15.49
N ILE A 40 -7.34 17.15 -16.55
CA ILE A 40 -7.92 16.19 -17.51
C ILE A 40 -7.95 14.76 -16.95
N THR A 41 -6.91 14.31 -16.25
CA THR A 41 -6.83 12.92 -15.76
C THR A 41 -7.74 12.63 -14.57
N ASP A 42 -8.20 11.39 -14.43
CA ASP A 42 -8.99 10.90 -13.28
C ASP A 42 -8.16 10.68 -12.00
N GLY A 43 -6.94 11.21 -11.93
CA GLY A 43 -6.02 11.03 -10.83
C GLY A 43 -4.57 11.14 -11.28
N GLN A 44 -3.68 11.15 -10.31
CA GLN A 44 -2.26 11.27 -10.53
C GLN A 44 -1.48 10.41 -9.55
N ILE A 45 -0.38 9.84 -10.05
CA ILE A 45 0.67 9.24 -9.23
C ILE A 45 1.83 10.21 -9.28
N TYR A 46 2.10 10.86 -8.16
CA TYR A 46 3.18 11.82 -8.03
C TYR A 46 4.43 11.14 -7.48
N LEU A 47 5.53 11.20 -8.23
CA LEU A 47 6.81 10.61 -7.86
C LEU A 47 7.77 11.71 -7.40
N GLU A 48 8.34 11.57 -6.20
CA GLU A 48 9.26 12.56 -5.62
C GLU A 48 10.69 12.07 -5.59
N SER A 49 11.62 12.91 -6.04
CA SER A 49 13.06 12.64 -6.01
C SER A 49 13.57 12.40 -4.59
N ASP A 50 13.11 13.19 -3.61
CA ASP A 50 13.57 13.07 -2.22
C ASP A 50 13.24 11.69 -1.62
N LEU A 51 12.04 11.18 -1.88
CA LEU A 51 11.64 9.82 -1.49
C LEU A 51 12.53 8.76 -2.15
N PHE A 52 12.84 8.94 -3.44
CA PHE A 52 13.71 8.04 -4.17
C PHE A 52 15.13 7.98 -3.57
N TYR A 53 15.67 9.14 -3.17
CA TYR A 53 16.99 9.25 -2.53
C TYR A 53 17.01 8.73 -1.09
N GLN A 54 15.88 8.84 -0.37
CA GLN A 54 15.66 8.20 0.94
C GLN A 54 15.44 6.68 0.86
N GLY A 55 15.45 6.09 -0.33
CA GLY A 55 15.29 4.66 -0.54
C GLY A 55 13.84 4.17 -0.55
N VAL A 56 12.86 5.06 -0.61
CA VAL A 56 11.45 4.70 -0.83
C VAL A 56 11.24 4.50 -2.33
N ARG A 57 11.05 3.25 -2.74
CA ARG A 57 10.88 2.85 -4.14
C ARG A 57 9.74 1.84 -4.22
N PRO A 58 8.67 2.07 -5.01
CA PRO A 58 8.43 3.24 -5.85
C PRO A 58 8.22 4.52 -5.04
N ALA A 59 8.72 5.65 -5.56
CA ALA A 59 8.80 6.92 -4.84
C ALA A 59 7.47 7.72 -4.85
N VAL A 60 6.36 7.04 -4.58
CA VAL A 60 5.01 7.63 -4.63
C VAL A 60 4.79 8.52 -3.40
N ASN A 61 4.38 9.78 -3.61
CA ASN A 61 3.88 10.62 -2.53
C ASN A 61 2.36 10.37 -2.34
N PRO A 62 1.91 9.75 -1.23
CA PRO A 62 0.50 9.46 -0.98
C PRO A 62 -0.37 10.69 -0.64
N GLY A 63 0.25 11.81 -0.24
CA GLY A 63 -0.43 13.07 0.04
C GLY A 63 -0.81 13.83 -1.23
N ILE A 64 0.07 13.87 -2.22
CA ILE A 64 -0.16 14.55 -3.52
C ILE A 64 -0.84 13.62 -4.54
N SER A 65 -0.57 12.31 -4.47
CA SER A 65 -1.18 11.32 -5.35
C SER A 65 -2.66 11.14 -5.03
N VAL A 66 -3.49 11.09 -6.06
CA VAL A 66 -4.95 10.98 -5.93
C VAL A 66 -5.49 10.03 -6.99
N SER A 67 -6.52 9.27 -6.64
CA SER A 67 -7.40 8.61 -7.61
C SER A 67 -8.81 9.16 -7.40
N ARG A 68 -9.40 9.78 -8.44
CA ARG A 68 -10.78 10.27 -8.44
C ARG A 68 -11.79 9.13 -8.58
N VAL A 69 -11.37 8.00 -9.15
CA VAL A 69 -12.18 6.76 -9.20
C VAL A 69 -12.26 6.09 -7.82
N GLY A 70 -11.21 6.25 -7.01
CA GLY A 70 -11.14 5.73 -5.64
C GLY A 70 -11.26 4.21 -5.55
N GLY A 71 -11.87 3.72 -4.47
CA GLY A 71 -12.01 2.28 -4.20
C GLY A 71 -12.90 1.51 -5.18
N ASN A 72 -13.55 2.17 -6.15
CA ASN A 72 -14.36 1.50 -7.18
C ASN A 72 -13.50 0.74 -8.21
N ALA A 73 -12.22 1.10 -8.32
CA ALA A 73 -11.25 0.38 -9.16
C ALA A 73 -10.61 -0.84 -8.44
N GLN A 74 -10.94 -1.06 -7.17
CA GLN A 74 -10.38 -2.15 -6.36
C GLN A 74 -11.37 -3.31 -6.25
N ILE A 75 -10.83 -4.53 -6.08
CA ILE A 75 -11.65 -5.64 -5.58
C ILE A 75 -12.09 -5.33 -4.14
N LYS A 76 -13.28 -5.77 -3.75
CA LYS A 76 -13.87 -5.45 -2.43
C LYS A 76 -12.94 -5.87 -1.28
N ALA A 77 -12.24 -6.99 -1.42
CA ALA A 77 -11.24 -7.44 -0.45
C ALA A 77 -10.14 -6.38 -0.19
N MET A 78 -9.54 -5.83 -1.25
CA MET A 78 -8.53 -4.77 -1.14
C MET A 78 -9.12 -3.49 -0.55
N LYS A 79 -10.32 -3.11 -0.98
CA LYS A 79 -11.02 -1.91 -0.47
C LYS A 79 -11.26 -1.98 1.05
N ASN A 80 -11.65 -3.15 1.56
CA ASN A 80 -11.90 -3.35 2.98
C ASN A 80 -10.62 -3.20 3.80
N VAL A 81 -9.48 -3.67 3.29
CA VAL A 81 -8.22 -3.72 4.02
C VAL A 81 -7.40 -2.44 3.89
N ALA A 82 -7.39 -1.81 2.71
CA ALA A 82 -6.59 -0.62 2.42
C ALA A 82 -7.36 0.69 2.59
N GLY A 83 -8.61 0.66 3.05
CA GLY A 83 -9.50 1.83 3.12
C GLY A 83 -8.94 2.99 3.96
N THR A 84 -8.24 2.69 5.06
CA THR A 84 -7.63 3.69 5.94
C THR A 84 -6.16 3.99 5.60
N LEU A 85 -5.53 3.16 4.77
CA LEU A 85 -4.08 3.20 4.50
C LEU A 85 -3.61 4.58 4.02
N ARG A 86 -4.34 5.19 3.08
CA ARG A 86 -3.97 6.52 2.56
C ARG A 86 -4.03 7.59 3.64
N LEU A 87 -5.06 7.55 4.49
CA LEU A 87 -5.24 8.52 5.57
C LEU A 87 -4.13 8.35 6.62
N GLU A 88 -3.83 7.12 7.00
CA GLU A 88 -2.75 6.80 7.95
C GLU A 88 -1.38 7.24 7.44
N LEU A 89 -1.07 7.03 6.15
CA LEU A 89 0.18 7.48 5.55
C LEU A 89 0.28 9.01 5.44
N ALA A 90 -0.83 9.69 5.16
CA ALA A 90 -0.87 11.15 5.13
C ALA A 90 -0.63 11.73 6.54
N GLN A 91 -1.36 11.22 7.54
CA GLN A 91 -1.18 11.60 8.94
C GLN A 91 0.24 11.31 9.42
N TYR A 92 0.79 10.14 9.08
CA TYR A 92 2.17 9.79 9.39
C TYR A 92 3.16 10.84 8.87
N ARG A 93 3.01 11.31 7.63
CA ARG A 93 3.90 12.33 7.06
C ARG A 93 3.80 13.66 7.78
N GLU A 94 2.58 14.10 8.08
CA GLU A 94 2.36 15.34 8.84
C GLU A 94 3.01 15.23 10.23
N LEU A 95 2.78 14.13 10.94
CA LEU A 95 3.37 13.88 12.25
C LEU A 95 4.89 13.73 12.20
N ALA A 96 5.43 13.08 11.18
CA ALA A 96 6.88 12.89 11.02
C ALA A 96 7.60 14.24 10.81
N ALA A 97 6.98 15.18 10.10
CA ALA A 97 7.48 16.54 9.96
C ALA A 97 7.43 17.29 11.30
N PHE A 98 6.33 17.17 12.06
CA PHE A 98 6.21 17.80 13.39
C PHE A 98 7.17 17.21 14.43
N ALA A 99 7.37 15.89 14.40
CA ALA A 99 8.24 15.18 15.32
C ALA A 99 9.72 15.60 15.22
N GLN A 100 10.14 16.20 14.08
CA GLN A 100 11.48 16.76 13.95
C GLN A 100 11.69 18.02 14.81
N PHE A 101 10.62 18.68 15.24
CA PHE A 101 10.66 19.94 15.99
C PHE A 101 10.21 19.81 17.46
N GLY A 102 9.58 18.69 17.85
CA GLY A 102 9.04 18.46 19.19
C GLY A 102 9.87 17.49 20.02
N SER A 103 10.11 17.81 21.29
CA SER A 103 10.91 16.98 22.21
C SER A 103 10.12 15.91 22.95
N ASP A 104 8.79 16.06 23.09
CA ASP A 104 7.92 15.08 23.75
C ASP A 104 6.67 14.82 22.90
N LEU A 105 6.51 13.57 22.46
CA LEU A 105 5.31 13.09 21.77
C LEU A 105 4.50 12.25 22.75
N ASP A 106 3.18 12.41 22.75
CA ASP A 106 2.31 11.55 23.53
C ASP A 106 2.33 10.11 22.96
N LYS A 107 1.91 9.14 23.79
CA LYS A 107 1.95 7.71 23.44
C LYS A 107 1.20 7.37 22.16
N ASN A 108 0.09 8.06 21.87
CA ASN A 108 -0.71 7.77 20.67
C ASN A 108 0.01 8.28 19.42
N THR A 109 0.57 9.48 19.48
CA THR A 109 1.40 10.02 18.41
C THR A 109 2.61 9.14 18.13
N GLN A 110 3.27 8.63 19.18
CA GLN A 110 4.39 7.71 19.02
C GLN A 110 3.97 6.38 18.39
N ALA A 111 2.83 5.82 18.78
CA ALA A 111 2.29 4.61 18.18
C ALA A 111 1.96 4.81 16.68
N GLN A 112 1.37 5.94 16.32
CA GLN A 112 1.06 6.30 14.93
C GLN A 112 2.33 6.47 14.09
N LEU A 113 3.36 7.13 14.62
CA LEU A 113 4.66 7.24 13.95
C LEU A 113 5.30 5.86 13.75
N ASN A 114 5.31 5.03 14.79
CA ASN A 114 5.88 3.69 14.74
C ASN A 114 5.19 2.81 13.70
N ARG A 115 3.86 2.87 13.60
CA ARG A 115 3.11 2.14 12.57
C ARG A 115 3.36 2.72 11.18
N GLY A 116 3.35 4.04 11.05
CA GLY A 116 3.57 4.73 9.77
C GLY A 116 4.94 4.43 9.15
N VAL A 117 6.01 4.35 9.96
CA VAL A 117 7.34 3.93 9.47
C VAL A 117 7.28 2.52 8.88
N ARG A 118 6.57 1.59 9.52
CA ARG A 118 6.45 0.20 9.06
C ARG A 118 5.58 0.09 7.81
N LEU A 119 4.49 0.86 7.75
CA LEU A 119 3.66 1.00 6.55
C LEU A 119 4.49 1.52 5.36
N MET A 120 5.33 2.53 5.58
CA MET A 120 6.25 3.01 4.54
C MET A 120 7.26 1.95 4.10
N GLU A 121 7.74 1.11 5.04
CA GLU A 121 8.72 0.06 4.74
C GLU A 121 8.12 -1.07 3.90
N ILE A 122 6.92 -1.57 4.23
CA ILE A 122 6.25 -2.66 3.47
C ILE A 122 5.76 -2.22 2.09
N LEU A 123 5.66 -0.91 1.83
CA LEU A 123 5.31 -0.37 0.52
C LEU A 123 6.51 -0.25 -0.41
N LYS A 124 7.72 -0.56 0.08
CA LYS A 124 8.93 -0.61 -0.75
C LYS A 124 8.95 -1.89 -1.59
N GLN A 125 9.02 -1.73 -2.90
CA GLN A 125 9.02 -2.82 -3.86
C GLN A 125 10.14 -2.64 -4.87
N ASN A 126 10.87 -3.72 -5.14
CA ASN A 126 11.92 -3.71 -6.14
C ASN A 126 11.33 -3.66 -7.56
N GLN A 127 12.11 -3.12 -8.49
CA GLN A 127 11.74 -3.09 -9.89
C GLN A 127 11.59 -4.52 -10.46
N TYR A 128 10.62 -4.70 -11.36
CA TYR A 128 10.33 -5.97 -12.04
C TYR A 128 9.93 -7.14 -11.12
N GLN A 129 9.53 -6.85 -9.89
CA GLN A 129 9.03 -7.85 -8.94
C GLN A 129 7.56 -7.55 -8.60
N PRO A 130 6.61 -7.67 -9.55
CA PRO A 130 5.20 -7.44 -9.27
C PRO A 130 4.68 -8.42 -8.22
N LEU A 131 3.79 -7.95 -7.35
CA LEU A 131 3.20 -8.76 -6.27
C LEU A 131 1.76 -9.12 -6.61
N ASP A 132 1.37 -10.37 -6.37
CA ASP A 132 -0.01 -10.82 -6.52
C ASP A 132 -0.96 -10.07 -5.55
N VAL A 133 -2.19 -9.81 -5.98
CA VAL A 133 -3.15 -9.03 -5.20
C VAL A 133 -3.46 -9.67 -3.84
N VAL A 134 -3.44 -11.00 -3.75
CA VAL A 134 -3.68 -11.71 -2.48
C VAL A 134 -2.57 -11.42 -1.47
N LYS A 135 -1.31 -11.42 -1.93
CA LYS A 135 -0.15 -11.11 -1.09
C LYS A 135 -0.15 -9.64 -0.66
N GLN A 136 -0.55 -8.73 -1.56
CA GLN A 136 -0.75 -7.31 -1.23
C GLN A 136 -1.80 -7.16 -0.12
N ILE A 137 -2.93 -7.85 -0.23
CA ILE A 137 -3.99 -7.82 0.79
C ILE A 137 -3.44 -8.33 2.13
N ALA A 138 -2.73 -9.45 2.14
CA ALA A 138 -2.21 -10.04 3.37
C ALA A 138 -1.22 -9.12 4.11
N ILE A 139 -0.26 -8.51 3.40
CA ILE A 139 0.73 -7.63 4.04
C ILE A 139 0.10 -6.31 4.50
N ILE A 140 -0.84 -5.74 3.74
CA ILE A 140 -1.55 -4.52 4.16
C ILE A 140 -2.42 -4.84 5.38
N TYR A 141 -3.12 -5.97 5.39
CA TYR A 141 -3.91 -6.42 6.54
C TYR A 141 -3.04 -6.56 7.79
N ALA A 142 -1.89 -7.24 7.66
CA ALA A 142 -0.94 -7.39 8.75
C ALA A 142 -0.52 -6.04 9.32
N ALA A 143 -0.18 -5.07 8.46
CA ALA A 143 0.28 -3.77 8.90
C ALA A 143 -0.82 -2.91 9.55
N THR A 144 -2.03 -2.90 8.98
CA THR A 144 -3.14 -2.10 9.52
C THR A 144 -3.70 -2.69 10.82
N HIS A 145 -3.59 -4.00 11.03
CA HIS A 145 -4.04 -4.69 12.25
C HIS A 145 -2.93 -4.83 13.31
N GLY A 146 -1.78 -4.18 13.12
CA GLY A 146 -0.72 -4.10 14.12
C GLY A 146 0.16 -5.35 14.25
N TYR A 147 0.10 -6.28 13.30
CA TYR A 147 0.96 -7.47 13.30
C TYR A 147 2.45 -7.14 13.15
N LEU A 148 2.78 -5.97 12.59
CA LEU A 148 4.16 -5.50 12.47
C LEU A 148 4.60 -4.57 13.61
N ASP A 149 3.74 -4.18 14.55
CA ASP A 149 4.03 -3.11 15.53
C ASP A 149 5.24 -3.44 16.44
N ASP A 150 5.50 -4.71 16.70
CA ASP A 150 6.64 -5.26 17.46
C ASP A 150 7.81 -5.75 16.58
N VAL A 151 7.64 -5.75 15.25
CA VAL A 151 8.72 -6.08 14.31
C VAL A 151 9.61 -4.85 14.16
N GLU A 152 10.92 -5.02 14.30
CA GLU A 152 11.88 -3.96 14.01
C GLU A 152 11.79 -3.51 12.54
N VAL A 153 11.89 -2.21 12.29
CA VAL A 153 11.74 -1.63 10.94
C VAL A 153 12.68 -2.29 9.93
N ALA A 154 13.94 -2.54 10.32
CA ALA A 154 14.92 -3.21 9.46
C ALA A 154 14.52 -4.65 9.07
N LYS A 155 13.67 -5.30 9.86
CA LYS A 155 13.20 -6.66 9.67
C LYS A 155 11.84 -6.73 8.95
N CYS A 156 11.15 -5.61 8.71
CA CYS A 156 9.86 -5.61 8.02
C CYS A 156 9.93 -6.22 6.62
N ARG A 157 11.01 -5.97 5.86
CA ARG A 157 11.21 -6.59 4.54
C ARG A 157 11.59 -8.07 4.59
N LEU A 158 12.08 -8.55 5.72
CA LEU A 158 12.26 -9.99 5.92
C LEU A 158 10.92 -10.64 6.28
N PHE A 159 10.14 -9.98 7.13
CA PHE A 159 8.79 -10.38 7.50
C PHE A 159 7.88 -10.49 6.26
N GLU A 160 7.88 -9.49 5.36
CA GLU A 160 7.03 -9.53 4.15
C GLU A 160 7.37 -10.73 3.26
N LYS A 161 8.67 -11.01 3.06
CA LYS A 161 9.13 -12.14 2.23
C LYS A 161 8.80 -13.48 2.88
N GLY A 162 9.01 -13.59 4.19
CA GLY A 162 8.63 -14.77 4.95
C GLY A 162 7.13 -15.03 4.86
N LEU A 163 6.32 -13.98 5.00
CA LEU A 163 4.86 -14.07 4.90
C LEU A 163 4.45 -14.55 3.51
N TYR A 164 5.04 -14.01 2.45
CA TYR A 164 4.72 -14.45 1.08
C TYR A 164 5.03 -15.94 0.87
N ASN A 165 6.18 -16.40 1.34
CA ASN A 165 6.55 -17.82 1.25
C ASN A 165 5.62 -18.69 2.09
N TYR A 166 5.27 -18.26 3.29
CA TYR A 166 4.31 -18.96 4.15
C TYR A 166 2.95 -19.09 3.46
N LEU A 167 2.46 -18.02 2.84
CA LEU A 167 1.19 -18.02 2.13
C LEU A 167 1.21 -18.95 0.91
N ASP A 168 2.31 -18.96 0.15
CA ASP A 168 2.46 -19.83 -1.02
C ASP A 168 2.45 -21.32 -0.63
N LEU A 169 2.96 -21.67 0.55
CA LEU A 169 3.03 -23.06 1.02
C LEU A 169 1.74 -23.52 1.74
N ASN A 170 1.14 -22.65 2.55
CA ASN A 170 0.11 -23.07 3.51
C ASN A 170 -1.29 -22.53 3.21
N SER A 171 -1.43 -21.53 2.33
CA SER A 171 -2.68 -20.77 2.20
C SER A 171 -3.29 -20.77 0.80
N GLN A 172 -2.91 -21.71 -0.08
CA GLN A 172 -3.39 -21.74 -1.47
C GLN A 172 -4.92 -21.71 -1.56
N ALA A 173 -5.62 -22.50 -0.74
CA ALA A 173 -7.07 -22.53 -0.71
C ALA A 173 -7.69 -21.18 -0.29
N TRP A 174 -7.06 -20.48 0.66
CA TRP A 174 -7.48 -19.14 1.07
C TRP A 174 -7.23 -18.12 -0.05
N ALA A 175 -6.07 -18.19 -0.71
CA ALA A 175 -5.74 -17.32 -1.83
C ALA A 175 -6.74 -17.46 -2.99
N ASP A 176 -7.11 -18.69 -3.34
CA ASP A 176 -8.08 -18.96 -4.39
C ASP A 176 -9.48 -18.47 -3.99
N ALA A 177 -9.89 -18.68 -2.74
CA ALA A 177 -11.14 -18.15 -2.22
C ALA A 177 -11.22 -16.61 -2.29
N VAL A 178 -10.12 -15.91 -1.98
CA VAL A 178 -10.04 -14.44 -2.10
C VAL A 178 -10.14 -13.99 -3.56
N ARG A 179 -9.49 -14.70 -4.50
CA ARG A 179 -9.54 -14.39 -5.95
C ARG A 179 -10.95 -14.58 -6.52
N ASP A 180 -11.64 -15.64 -6.10
CA ASP A 180 -12.96 -16.00 -6.61
C ASP A 180 -14.05 -15.12 -6.01
N LYS A 181 -14.10 -15.01 -4.68
CA LYS A 181 -15.10 -14.19 -3.99
C LYS A 181 -14.87 -12.70 -4.20
N LYS A 182 -13.60 -12.27 -4.37
CA LYS A 182 -13.16 -10.87 -4.46
C LYS A 182 -13.55 -10.01 -3.24
N VAL A 183 -14.00 -10.64 -2.16
CA VAL A 183 -14.49 -10.04 -0.92
C VAL A 183 -13.72 -10.63 0.24
N MET A 184 -13.34 -9.79 1.20
CA MET A 184 -12.84 -10.23 2.50
C MET A 184 -14.04 -10.31 3.45
N ASP A 185 -14.54 -11.53 3.68
CA ASP A 185 -15.58 -11.82 4.68
C ASP A 185 -14.94 -12.17 6.03
N ASP A 186 -15.74 -12.23 7.10
CA ASP A 186 -15.24 -12.47 8.45
C ASP A 186 -14.54 -13.83 8.58
N ALA A 187 -14.96 -14.83 7.79
CA ALA A 187 -14.32 -16.15 7.76
C ALA A 187 -12.92 -16.09 7.14
N LEU A 188 -12.77 -15.42 5.98
CA LEU A 188 -11.46 -15.25 5.33
C LEU A 188 -10.54 -14.34 6.15
N ALA A 189 -11.09 -13.32 6.81
CA ALA A 189 -10.33 -12.47 7.72
C ALA A 189 -9.84 -13.28 8.94
N GLY A 190 -10.70 -14.11 9.54
CA GLY A 190 -10.32 -14.99 10.64
C GLY A 190 -9.23 -16.00 10.27
N GLN A 191 -9.33 -16.60 9.08
CA GLN A 191 -8.28 -17.49 8.56
C GLN A 191 -6.94 -16.75 8.35
N LEU A 192 -6.98 -15.54 7.80
CA LEU A 192 -5.78 -14.72 7.63
C LEU A 192 -5.17 -14.34 8.99
N ASP A 193 -5.99 -14.04 9.97
CA ASP A 193 -5.59 -13.72 11.34
C ASP A 193 -4.86 -14.91 12.00
N GLU A 194 -5.39 -16.12 11.85
CA GLU A 194 -4.75 -17.36 12.30
C GLU A 194 -3.39 -17.60 11.61
N PHE A 195 -3.35 -17.46 10.28
CA PHE A 195 -2.10 -17.60 9.51
C PHE A 195 -1.05 -16.57 9.93
N LEU A 196 -1.45 -15.32 10.16
CA LEU A 196 -0.54 -14.27 10.58
C LEU A 196 -0.01 -14.51 12.00
N LYS A 197 -0.85 -14.98 12.92
CA LYS A 197 -0.41 -15.35 14.28
C LYS A 197 0.59 -16.49 14.26
N GLU A 198 0.30 -17.55 13.51
CA GLU A 198 1.19 -18.70 13.39
C GLU A 198 2.53 -18.31 12.75
N PHE A 199 2.47 -17.64 11.60
CA PHE A 199 3.65 -17.16 10.89
C PHE A 199 4.49 -16.23 11.77
N LYS A 200 3.86 -15.25 12.43
CA LYS A 200 4.58 -14.29 13.28
C LYS A 200 5.30 -14.98 14.44
N HIS A 201 4.66 -15.95 15.07
CA HIS A 201 5.29 -16.74 16.13
C HIS A 201 6.49 -17.55 15.63
N GLN A 202 6.41 -18.14 14.43
CA GLN A 202 7.55 -18.81 13.78
C GLN A 202 8.67 -17.82 13.47
N PHE A 203 8.33 -16.68 12.86
CA PHE A 203 9.27 -15.63 12.49
C PHE A 203 10.04 -15.08 13.70
N LEU A 204 9.35 -14.76 14.79
CA LEU A 204 10.02 -14.23 16.00
C LEU A 204 10.97 -15.25 16.62
N LYS A 205 10.60 -16.54 16.65
CA LYS A 205 11.49 -17.60 17.14
C LYS A 205 12.76 -17.75 16.30
N GLU A 206 12.65 -17.66 14.98
CA GLU A 206 13.81 -17.70 14.08
C GLU A 206 14.72 -16.49 14.30
N GLN A 207 14.15 -15.33 14.60
CA GLN A 207 14.90 -14.10 14.89
C GLN A 207 15.60 -14.11 16.25
N GLU A 208 15.08 -14.82 17.24
CA GLU A 208 15.73 -15.01 18.55
C GLU A 208 16.88 -16.03 18.48
N ALA A 209 16.83 -16.95 17.52
CA ALA A 209 17.85 -17.98 17.33
C ALA A 209 19.07 -17.54 16.50
N THR A 210 19.02 -16.34 15.91
CA THR A 210 20.07 -15.77 15.02
C THR A 210 20.75 -14.58 15.68
#